data_AF-A0A9E1UF06-F1
#
_entry.id   AF-A0A9E1UF06-F1
#
_cell.length_a   1.000
_cell.length_b   1.000
_cell.length_c   1.000
_cell.angle_alpha   90.00
_cell.angle_beta   90.00
_cell.angle_gamma   90.00
#
_symmetry.space_group_name_H-M   'P 1'
#
loop_
_entity.id
_entity.type
_entity.pdbx_description
1 polymer ?
#
loop_
_entity_poly.entity_id
_entity_poly.type
_entity_poly.pdbx_seq_one_letter_code
_entity_poly.pdbx_strand_id
1 'polypeptide(L)'
;MNLRQAGRIAAILGTALTFIVGAISVILGIVNSSPEQTGGSLIVRGLVLVALSVVAGYSSSISVRKPEASSIQLVMVAVLGSVAAFRTFWISAAVLILAAVIVYSSRESDRWR
;
A
#
# COMPACT_ATOMS: atom_id res chain seq x y z
N MET A 1 -0.01 23.94 3.10
CA MET A 1 0.71 22.67 2.83
C MET A 1 0.60 22.39 1.34
N ASN A 2 1.70 22.12 0.63
CA ASN A 2 1.63 21.88 -0.83
C ASN A 2 0.94 20.52 -1.09
N LEU A 3 0.06 20.44 -2.09
CA LEU A 3 -0.68 19.21 -2.46
C LEU A 3 0.25 18.00 -2.64
N ARG A 4 1.45 18.23 -3.19
CA ARG A 4 2.54 17.23 -3.30
C ARG A 4 2.97 16.64 -1.96
N GLN A 5 3.11 17.45 -0.92
CA GLN A 5 3.50 16.96 0.41
C GLN A 5 2.38 16.13 1.04
N ALA A 6 1.13 16.55 0.88
CA ALA A 6 -0.02 15.79 1.36
C ALA A 6 -0.12 14.41 0.69
N GLY A 7 0.06 14.34 -0.64
CA GLY A 7 0.08 13.07 -1.37
C GLY A 7 1.22 12.15 -0.95
N ARG A 8 2.41 12.69 -0.71
CA ARG A 8 3.57 11.91 -0.24
C ARG A 8 3.37 11.37 1.18
N ILE A 9 2.79 12.18 2.07
CA ILE A 9 2.46 11.75 3.44
C ILE A 9 1.41 10.65 3.41
N ALA A 10 0.34 10.81 2.62
CA ALA A 10 -0.67 9.78 2.44
C ALA A 10 -0.09 8.47 1.88
N ALA A 11 0.85 8.54 0.92
CA ALA A 11 1.51 7.38 0.36
C ALA A 11 2.39 6.63 1.39
N ILE A 12 3.11 7.38 2.24
CA ILE A 12 3.90 6.82 3.34
C ILE A 12 2.99 6.15 4.37
N LEU A 13 1.87 6.79 4.73
CA LEU A 13 0.88 6.23 5.66
C LEU A 13 0.26 4.94 5.10
N GLY A 14 -0.15 4.94 3.83
CA GLY A 14 -0.68 3.75 3.16
C GLY A 14 0.34 2.60 3.11
N THR A 15 1.60 2.93 2.84
CA THR A 15 2.72 1.97 2.90
C THR A 15 2.87 1.37 4.29
N ALA A 16 2.92 2.20 5.33
CA ALA A 16 3.10 1.76 6.71
C ALA A 16 1.94 0.87 7.17
N LEU A 17 0.70 1.25 6.87
CA LEU A 17 -0.48 0.44 7.16
C LEU A 17 -0.43 -0.91 6.42
N THR A 18 -0.01 -0.91 5.16
CA THR A 18 0.16 -2.15 4.36
C THR A 18 1.17 -3.10 5.01
N PHE A 19 2.31 -2.57 5.45
CA PHE A 19 3.33 -3.34 6.16
C PHE A 19 2.81 -3.92 7.47
N ILE A 20 2.13 -3.10 8.30
CA ILE A 20 1.60 -3.52 9.61
C ILE A 20 0.56 -4.64 9.43
N VAL A 21 -0.38 -4.50 8.50
CA VAL A 21 -1.38 -5.54 8.22
C VAL A 21 -0.71 -6.84 7.76
N GLY A 22 0.34 -6.74 6.94
CA GLY A 22 1.15 -7.88 6.53
C GLY A 22 1.85 -8.58 7.69
N ALA A 23 2.57 -7.81 8.51
CA ALA A 23 3.30 -8.33 9.67
C ALA A 23 2.37 -9.00 10.69
N ILE A 24 1.22 -8.39 11.00
CA ILE A 24 0.21 -8.98 11.89
C ILE A 24 -0.32 -10.29 11.31
N SER A 25 -0.57 -10.36 10.00
CA SER A 25 -1.05 -11.58 9.34
C SER A 25 -0.03 -12.72 9.43
N VAL A 26 1.26 -12.42 9.28
CA VAL A 26 2.34 -13.40 9.48
C VAL A 26 2.36 -13.90 10.93
N ILE A 27 2.35 -12.98 11.90
CA ILE A 27 2.38 -13.33 13.33
C ILE A 27 1.19 -14.21 13.70
N LEU A 28 -0.02 -13.83 13.28
CA LEU A 28 -1.24 -14.62 13.53
C LEU A 28 -1.16 -16.01 12.86
N GLY A 29 -0.60 -16.10 11.67
CA GLY A 29 -0.41 -17.38 10.98
C GLY A 29 0.58 -18.31 11.68
N ILE A 30 1.62 -17.76 12.32
CA ILE A 30 2.59 -18.52 13.12
C ILE A 30 2.00 -18.93 14.47
N VAL A 31 1.24 -18.04 15.12
CA VAL A 31 0.69 -18.29 16.47
C VAL A 31 -0.49 -19.25 16.43
N ASN A 32 -1.38 -19.15 15.43
CA ASN A 32 -2.57 -19.98 15.28
C ASN A 32 -2.35 -21.20 14.38
N SER A 33 -1.11 -21.68 14.22
CA SER A 33 -0.83 -22.85 13.39
C SER A 33 -1.30 -24.14 14.09
N SER A 34 -2.61 -24.37 14.12
CA SER A 34 -3.14 -25.73 14.19
C SER A 34 -2.88 -26.42 12.83
N PRO A 35 -2.64 -27.74 12.79
CA PRO A 35 -2.34 -28.48 11.56
C PRO A 35 -3.45 -28.41 10.50
N GLU A 36 -4.65 -27.98 10.89
CA GLU A 36 -5.83 -27.86 10.04
C GLU A 36 -5.81 -26.53 9.24
N GLN A 37 -4.87 -26.45 8.29
CA GLN A 37 -4.95 -25.65 7.05
C GLN A 37 -5.06 -24.11 7.11
N THR A 38 -5.23 -23.48 8.26
CA THR A 38 -5.51 -22.01 8.34
C THR A 38 -4.28 -21.13 8.57
N GLY A 39 -3.26 -21.62 9.29
CA GLY A 39 -2.04 -20.84 9.59
C GLY A 39 -1.18 -20.50 8.37
N GLY A 40 -0.92 -21.48 7.49
CA GLY A 40 -0.06 -21.30 6.32
C GLY A 40 -0.58 -20.27 5.31
N SER A 41 -1.90 -20.24 5.08
CA SER A 41 -2.55 -19.26 4.20
C SER A 41 -2.38 -17.82 4.71
N LEU A 42 -2.46 -17.62 6.03
CA LEU A 42 -2.25 -16.31 6.66
C LEU A 42 -0.80 -15.83 6.53
N ILE A 43 0.18 -16.74 6.69
CA ILE A 43 1.60 -16.43 6.50
C ILE A 43 1.85 -15.95 5.06
N VAL A 44 1.37 -16.70 4.06
CA VAL A 44 1.56 -16.34 2.65
C VAL A 44 0.94 -14.98 2.33
N ARG A 45 -0.30 -14.73 2.76
CA ARG A 45 -0.97 -13.43 2.56
C ARG A 45 -0.21 -12.29 3.25
N GLY A 46 0.28 -12.53 4.46
CA GLY A 46 1.08 -11.56 5.21
C GLY A 46 2.39 -11.23 4.51
N LEU A 47 3.10 -12.23 4.00
CA LEU A 47 4.33 -12.04 3.22
C LEU A 47 4.07 -11.27 1.92
N VAL A 48 2.96 -11.56 1.22
CA VAL A 48 2.55 -10.79 0.03
C VAL A 48 2.33 -9.33 0.38
N LEU A 49 1.63 -9.02 1.47
CA LEU A 49 1.42 -7.65 1.92
C LEU A 49 2.72 -6.94 2.30
N VAL A 50 3.64 -7.64 2.97
CA VAL A 50 4.97 -7.10 3.29
C VAL A 50 5.72 -6.76 1.99
N ALA A 51 5.72 -7.64 1.00
CA ALA A 51 6.35 -7.37 -0.31
C ALA A 51 5.69 -6.17 -1.02
N LEU A 52 4.36 -6.10 -1.02
CA LEU A 52 3.60 -4.97 -1.59
C LEU A 52 3.90 -3.65 -0.87
N SER A 53 4.18 -3.66 0.43
CA SER A 53 4.59 -2.46 1.17
C SER A 53 5.94 -1.92 0.68
N VAL A 54 6.88 -2.77 0.29
CA VAL A 54 8.17 -2.33 -0.28
C VAL A 54 7.94 -1.62 -1.62
N VAL A 55 7.04 -2.14 -2.45
CA VAL A 55 6.64 -1.51 -3.72
C VAL A 55 5.99 -0.15 -3.48
N ALA A 56 5.08 -0.06 -2.52
CA ALA A 56 4.43 1.20 -2.14
C ALA A 56 5.43 2.23 -1.57
N GLY A 57 6.40 1.78 -0.79
CA GLY A 57 7.48 2.61 -0.25
C GLY A 57 8.38 3.16 -1.34
N TYR A 58 8.80 2.31 -2.28
CA TYR A 58 9.55 2.75 -3.46
C TYR A 58 8.76 3.77 -4.27
N SER A 59 7.49 3.49 -4.56
CA SER A 59 6.58 4.41 -5.25
C SER A 59 6.50 5.77 -4.55
N SER A 60 6.34 5.77 -3.23
CA SER A 60 6.29 6.98 -2.41
C SER A 60 7.56 7.83 -2.55
N SER A 61 8.73 7.19 -2.65
CA SER A 61 10.02 7.87 -2.82
C SER A 61 10.18 8.54 -4.19
N ILE A 62 9.62 7.95 -5.25
CA ILE A 62 9.72 8.47 -6.62
C ILE A 62 8.55 9.39 -7.01
N SER A 63 7.49 9.47 -6.19
CA SER A 63 6.26 10.24 -6.43
C SER A 63 6.50 11.69 -6.89
N VAL A 64 7.56 12.31 -6.41
CA VAL A 64 7.94 13.70 -6.74
C VAL A 64 8.52 13.82 -8.15
N ARG A 65 9.31 12.83 -8.60
CA ARG A 65 10.02 12.85 -9.89
C ARG A 65 9.22 12.18 -11.01
N LYS A 66 8.44 11.15 -10.68
CA LYS A 66 7.64 10.34 -11.61
C LYS A 66 6.23 10.12 -11.05
N PRO A 67 5.38 11.17 -11.02
CA PRO A 67 4.07 11.09 -10.40
C PRO A 67 3.13 10.06 -11.06
N GLU A 68 3.22 9.86 -12.38
CA GLU A 68 2.42 8.86 -13.11
C GLU A 68 2.78 7.42 -12.75
N ALA A 69 4.07 7.09 -12.77
CA ALA A 69 4.53 5.75 -12.39
C ALA A 69 4.18 5.46 -10.93
N SER A 70 4.30 6.46 -10.06
CA SER A 70 3.94 6.32 -8.66
C SER A 70 2.43 6.12 -8.45
N SER A 71 1.56 6.88 -9.12
CA SER A 71 0.12 6.73 -8.92
C SER A 71 -0.34 5.34 -9.36
N ILE A 72 0.17 4.83 -10.48
CA ILE A 72 -0.12 3.47 -10.97
C ILE A 72 0.34 2.41 -9.97
N GLN A 73 1.56 2.52 -9.44
CA GLN A 73 2.09 1.56 -8.47
C GLN A 73 1.29 1.54 -7.17
N LEU A 74 0.88 2.71 -6.64
CA LEU A 74 0.03 2.79 -5.45
C LEU A 74 -1.34 2.14 -5.67
N VAL A 75 -1.95 2.35 -6.85
CA VAL A 75 -3.23 1.70 -7.22
C VAL A 75 -3.05 0.18 -7.36
N MET A 76 -1.98 -0.28 -8.01
CA MET A 76 -1.70 -1.72 -8.11
C MET A 76 -1.56 -2.36 -6.72
N VAL A 77 -0.82 -1.74 -5.81
CA VAL A 77 -0.70 -2.22 -4.42
C VAL A 77 -2.07 -2.27 -3.74
N ALA A 78 -2.91 -1.25 -3.93
CA ALA A 78 -4.25 -1.21 -3.36
C ALA A 78 -5.13 -2.38 -3.86
N VAL A 79 -5.11 -2.65 -5.17
CA VAL A 79 -5.90 -3.72 -5.79
C VAL A 79 -5.38 -5.10 -5.39
N LEU A 80 -4.08 -5.35 -5.55
CA LEU A 80 -3.46 -6.65 -5.23
C LEU A 80 -3.54 -6.96 -3.74
N GLY A 81 -3.32 -5.97 -2.88
CA GLY A 81 -3.48 -6.14 -1.43
C GLY A 81 -4.92 -6.44 -1.02
N SER A 82 -5.91 -5.85 -1.71
CA SER A 82 -7.33 -6.14 -1.46
C SER A 82 -7.70 -7.57 -1.85
N VAL A 83 -7.09 -8.11 -2.92
CA VAL A 83 -7.27 -9.52 -3.30
C VAL A 83 -6.58 -10.47 -2.31
N ALA A 84 -5.38 -10.12 -1.86
CA ALA A 84 -4.59 -10.97 -0.97
C ALA A 84 -5.17 -11.04 0.46
N ALA A 85 -5.60 -9.92 1.02
CA ALA A 85 -5.97 -9.79 2.43
C ALA A 85 -7.44 -9.44 2.68
N PHE A 86 -8.24 -9.27 1.62
CA PHE A 86 -9.68 -9.00 1.72
C PHE A 86 -9.99 -7.84 2.69
N ARG A 87 -10.81 -8.10 3.71
CA ARG A 87 -11.38 -7.10 4.62
C ARG A 87 -10.34 -6.41 5.51
N THR A 88 -9.23 -7.08 5.83
CA THR A 88 -8.22 -6.51 6.74
C THR A 88 -7.36 -5.43 6.08
N PHE A 89 -7.46 -5.28 4.75
CA PHE A 89 -6.62 -4.35 3.98
C PHE A 89 -7.36 -3.10 3.46
N TRP A 90 -8.68 -3.03 3.58
CA TRP A 90 -9.48 -1.96 2.95
C TRP A 90 -9.09 -0.55 3.38
N ILE A 91 -8.69 -0.35 4.63
CA ILE A 91 -8.24 0.96 5.13
C ILE A 91 -6.93 1.35 4.42
N SER A 92 -5.96 0.44 4.36
CA SER A 92 -4.70 0.66 3.64
C SER A 92 -4.95 0.93 2.15
N ALA A 93 -5.84 0.16 1.52
CA ALA A 93 -6.21 0.33 0.12
C ALA A 93 -6.82 1.71 -0.15
N ALA A 94 -7.76 2.17 0.68
CA ALA A 94 -8.37 3.49 0.55
C ALA A 94 -7.33 4.60 0.68
N VAL A 95 -6.40 4.49 1.63
CA VAL A 95 -5.32 5.46 1.83
C VAL A 95 -4.37 5.48 0.62
N LEU A 96 -4.02 4.32 0.07
CA LEU A 96 -3.16 4.22 -1.12
C LEU A 96 -3.83 4.79 -2.37
N ILE A 97 -5.13 4.56 -2.58
CA ILE A 97 -5.90 5.15 -3.68
C ILE A 97 -5.97 6.67 -3.53
N LEU A 98 -6.28 7.17 -2.33
CA LEU A 98 -6.31 8.61 -2.06
C LEU A 98 -4.94 9.26 -2.33
N ALA A 99 -3.86 8.60 -1.90
CA ALA A 99 -2.50 9.04 -2.19
C ALA A 99 -2.23 9.08 -3.70
N ALA A 100 -2.64 8.04 -4.45
CA ALA A 100 -2.47 7.99 -5.89
C ALA A 100 -3.19 9.15 -6.60
N VAL A 101 -4.43 9.46 -6.20
CA VAL A 101 -5.22 10.57 -6.75
C VAL A 101 -4.53 11.91 -6.49
N ILE A 102 -4.05 12.16 -5.28
CA ILE A 102 -3.38 13.41 -4.93
C ILE A 102 -2.04 13.55 -5.66
N VAL A 103 -1.26 12.47 -5.76
CA VAL A 103 0.01 12.46 -6.50
C VAL A 103 -0.23 12.74 -7.98
N TYR A 104 -1.25 12.13 -8.58
CA TYR A 104 -1.60 12.35 -9.98
C TYR A 104 -2.09 13.78 -10.23
N SER A 105 -3.02 14.31 -9.42
CA SER A 105 -3.56 15.66 -9.61
C SER A 105 -2.50 16.75 -9.43
N SER A 106 -1.48 16.51 -8.61
CA SER A 106 -0.37 17.44 -8.44
C SER A 106 0.51 17.61 -9.69
N ARG A 107 0.51 16.64 -10.61
CA ARG A 107 1.16 16.77 -11.93
C ARG A 107 0.49 17.85 -12.78
N GLU A 108 -0.83 17.89 -12.76
CA GLU A 108 -1.62 18.78 -13.62
C GLU A 108 -1.36 20.24 -13.23
N SER A 109 -1.28 20.52 -11.93
CA SER A 109 -0.81 21.80 -11.37
C SER A 109 0.53 22.28 -11.94
N ASP A 110 1.50 21.39 -12.12
CA ASP A 110 2.83 21.73 -12.63
C ASP A 110 2.86 21.87 -14.17
N ARG A 111 1.84 21.36 -14.89
CA ARG A 111 1.76 21.45 -16.35
C ARG A 111 1.21 22.79 -16.86
N TRP A 112 0.49 23.50 -15.99
CA TRP A 112 -0.13 24.80 -16.27
C TRP A 112 0.63 25.98 -15.62
N ARG A 113 1.84 25.73 -15.09
CA ARG A 113 2.79 26.72 -14.58
C ARG A 113 4.01 26.77 -15.46
#